data_AF-A0A946S6R4-F1
#
_entry.id   AF-A0A946S6R4-F1
#
_cell.length_a   1.000
_cell.length_b   1.000
_cell.length_c   1.000
_cell.angle_alpha   90.00
_cell.angle_beta   90.00
_cell.angle_gamma   90.00
#
_symmetry.space_group_name_H-M   'P 1'
#
loop_
_entity.id
_entity.type
_entity.pdbx_description
1 polymer ?
#
loop_
_entity_poly.entity_id
_entity_poly.type
_entity_poly.pdbx_seq_one_letter_code
_entity_poly.pdbx_strand_id
1 'polypeptide(L)'
;IGDIVKITCVSPYRIKVVGRVSSYINIAGEELMGNQAESAVSKALLDFNLSLKEFTAAPRFSNEGIPVGHSWAIEVSGNTMISDVSIEGVSNALDLELKKSNSDYSVKRESDFILGKPEVIFVKEGSFEVWLKNKNKLGGQHKIPRLSNSRGILEEVLRVIPNR
;
A
#
# COMPACT_ATOMS: atom_id res chain seq x y z
N ILE A 1 -17.82 -2.84 -15.20
CA ILE A 1 -16.77 -3.85 -15.47
C ILE A 1 -15.57 -3.48 -14.62
N GLY A 2 -15.01 -4.42 -13.86
CA GLY A 2 -13.85 -4.18 -13.01
C GLY A 2 -14.08 -4.38 -11.52
N ASP A 3 -15.11 -5.10 -11.08
CA ASP A 3 -15.21 -5.58 -9.69
C ASP A 3 -14.66 -7.02 -9.62
N ILE A 4 -13.81 -7.30 -8.63
CA ILE A 4 -13.35 -8.66 -8.31
C ILE A 4 -14.40 -9.26 -7.39
N VAL A 5 -14.89 -10.42 -7.76
CA VAL A 5 -15.91 -11.15 -7.02
C VAL A 5 -15.35 -12.50 -6.57
N LYS A 6 -15.54 -12.82 -5.28
CA LYS A 6 -15.22 -14.13 -4.71
C LYS A 6 -16.52 -14.91 -4.53
N ILE A 7 -16.57 -16.12 -5.08
CA ILE A 7 -17.66 -17.05 -4.82
C ILE A 7 -17.46 -17.64 -3.43
N THR A 8 -18.43 -17.43 -2.54
CA THR A 8 -18.40 -17.92 -1.15
C THR A 8 -19.28 -19.15 -0.94
N CYS A 9 -20.19 -19.44 -1.86
CA CYS A 9 -21.02 -20.65 -1.86
C CYS A 9 -21.47 -20.95 -3.29
N VAL A 10 -21.48 -22.22 -3.69
CA VAL A 10 -21.92 -22.66 -5.03
C VAL A 10 -23.39 -23.13 -5.07
N SER A 11 -24.05 -23.27 -3.92
CA SER A 11 -25.49 -23.59 -3.85
C SER A 11 -26.10 -23.23 -2.48
N PRO A 12 -27.02 -22.23 -2.41
CA PRO A 12 -27.30 -21.25 -3.45
C PRO A 12 -26.05 -20.38 -3.71
N TYR A 13 -25.88 -19.90 -4.94
CA TYR A 13 -24.73 -19.05 -5.26
C TYR A 13 -24.68 -17.82 -4.36
N ARG A 14 -23.58 -17.66 -3.63
CA ARG A 14 -23.27 -16.44 -2.87
C ARG A 14 -21.99 -15.84 -3.41
N ILE A 15 -22.07 -14.56 -3.75
CA ILE A 15 -20.96 -13.80 -4.28
C ILE A 15 -20.65 -12.69 -3.28
N LYS A 16 -19.37 -12.53 -2.93
CA LYS A 16 -18.87 -11.39 -2.17
C LYS A 16 -18.05 -10.53 -3.12
N VAL A 17 -18.42 -9.24 -3.25
CA VAL A 17 -17.56 -8.26 -3.93
C VAL A 17 -16.32 -8.06 -3.05
N VAL A 18 -15.14 -8.43 -3.57
CA VAL A 18 -13.86 -8.37 -2.84
C VAL A 18 -12.97 -7.22 -3.28
N GLY A 19 -13.26 -6.55 -4.40
CA GLY A 19 -12.50 -5.37 -4.80
C GLY A 19 -12.86 -4.84 -6.17
N ARG A 20 -12.02 -3.93 -6.68
CA ARG A 20 -12.00 -3.52 -8.08
C ARG A 20 -10.66 -3.89 -8.72
N VAL A 21 -10.65 -4.18 -10.01
CA VAL A 21 -9.47 -4.51 -10.84
C VAL A 21 -8.45 -3.35 -10.89
N SER A 22 -8.83 -2.13 -10.48
CA SER A 22 -8.05 -0.90 -10.70
C SER A 22 -6.97 -0.57 -9.67
N SER A 23 -6.59 -1.48 -8.76
CA SER A 23 -5.58 -1.19 -7.73
C SER A 23 -4.65 -2.38 -7.53
N TYR A 24 -3.64 -2.48 -8.40
CA TYR A 24 -2.57 -3.46 -8.33
C TYR A 24 -1.20 -2.82 -8.66
N ILE A 25 -0.12 -3.46 -8.23
CA ILE A 25 1.25 -3.20 -8.72
C ILE A 25 1.76 -4.46 -9.42
N ASN A 26 2.32 -4.29 -10.60
CA ASN A 26 3.04 -5.33 -11.30
C ASN A 26 4.26 -4.73 -11.99
N ILE A 27 5.43 -4.83 -11.35
CA ILE A 27 6.70 -4.35 -11.91
C ILE A 27 7.70 -5.45 -12.20
N ALA A 28 7.55 -6.61 -11.58
CA ALA A 28 8.42 -7.77 -11.73
C ALA A 28 7.64 -9.06 -12.00
N GLY A 29 6.32 -8.98 -12.23
CA GLY A 29 5.43 -10.12 -12.40
C GLY A 29 4.71 -10.55 -11.12
N GLU A 30 4.65 -9.70 -10.09
CA GLU A 30 4.10 -10.06 -8.78
C GLU A 30 2.58 -9.92 -8.63
N GLU A 31 1.93 -9.18 -9.53
CA GLU A 31 0.47 -8.96 -9.54
C GLU A 31 -0.11 -8.64 -8.14
N LEU A 32 0.55 -7.75 -7.38
CA LEU A 32 0.16 -7.44 -6.01
C LEU A 32 -1.18 -6.71 -5.99
N MET A 33 -2.19 -7.30 -5.34
CA MET A 33 -3.55 -6.78 -5.30
C MET A 33 -3.80 -5.89 -4.07
N GLY A 34 -4.68 -4.89 -4.22
CA GLY A 34 -4.95 -3.91 -3.15
C GLY A 34 -5.41 -4.52 -1.81
N ASN A 35 -6.18 -5.62 -1.84
CA ASN A 35 -6.61 -6.31 -0.62
C ASN A 35 -5.47 -7.09 0.06
N GLN A 36 -4.52 -7.63 -0.70
CA GLN A 36 -3.31 -8.25 -0.15
C GLN A 36 -2.44 -7.17 0.51
N ALA A 37 -2.22 -6.05 -0.19
CA ALA A 37 -1.49 -4.90 0.31
C ALA A 37 -2.10 -4.33 1.60
N GLU A 38 -3.42 -4.09 1.63
CA GLU A 38 -4.13 -3.58 2.81
C GLU A 38 -4.01 -4.53 4.00
N SER A 39 -4.18 -5.84 3.78
CA SER A 39 -3.98 -6.83 4.84
C SER A 39 -2.53 -6.88 5.31
N ALA A 40 -1.55 -6.76 4.42
CA ALA A 40 -0.14 -6.86 4.76
C ALA A 40 0.32 -5.65 5.58
N VAL A 41 -0.03 -4.44 5.14
CA VAL A 41 0.27 -3.19 5.88
C VAL A 41 -0.40 -3.21 7.25
N SER A 42 -1.68 -3.58 7.33
CA SER A 42 -2.39 -3.60 8.61
C SER A 42 -1.72 -4.55 9.61
N LYS A 43 -1.35 -5.76 9.18
CA LYS A 43 -0.69 -6.75 10.04
C LYS A 43 0.72 -6.31 10.44
N ALA A 44 1.50 -5.78 9.51
CA ALA A 44 2.85 -5.31 9.79
C ALA A 44 2.85 -4.19 10.85
N LEU A 45 1.85 -3.30 10.83
CA LEU A 45 1.74 -2.20 11.79
C LEU A 45 1.31 -2.66 13.19
N LEU A 46 0.60 -3.78 13.33
CA LEU A 46 0.18 -4.32 14.63
C LEU A 46 1.38 -4.67 15.52
N ASP A 47 2.47 -5.19 14.93
CA ASP A 47 3.71 -5.52 15.65
C ASP A 47 4.35 -4.30 16.34
N PHE A 48 3.98 -3.09 15.92
CA PHE A 48 4.50 -1.82 16.42
C PHE A 48 3.45 -0.98 17.15
N ASN A 49 2.28 -1.56 17.49
CA ASN A 49 1.15 -0.83 18.08
C ASN A 49 0.70 0.39 17.25
N LEU A 50 0.83 0.28 15.93
CA LEU A 50 0.38 1.30 14.98
C LEU A 50 -0.97 0.90 14.37
N SER A 51 -1.85 1.87 14.20
CA SER A 51 -3.14 1.68 13.52
C SER A 51 -3.11 2.35 12.16
N LEU A 52 -3.32 1.56 11.10
CA LEU A 52 -3.39 2.05 9.73
C LEU A 52 -4.58 3.01 9.58
N LYS A 53 -4.32 4.23 9.15
CA LYS A 53 -5.36 5.19 8.76
C LYS A 53 -5.56 5.18 7.25
N GLU A 54 -4.49 5.36 6.48
CA GLU A 54 -4.54 5.43 5.02
C GLU A 54 -3.17 5.10 4.41
N PHE A 55 -3.12 4.64 3.15
CA PHE A 55 -1.85 4.39 2.47
C PHE A 55 -1.96 4.43 0.95
N THR A 56 -0.84 4.68 0.29
CA THR A 56 -0.66 4.42 -1.13
C THR A 56 0.73 3.84 -1.39
N ALA A 57 0.85 2.97 -2.39
CA ALA A 57 2.13 2.42 -2.81
C ALA A 57 2.33 2.52 -4.31
N ALA A 58 3.59 2.63 -4.71
CA ALA A 58 4.02 2.71 -6.10
C ALA A 58 5.40 2.08 -6.30
N PRO A 59 5.79 1.80 -7.55
CA PRO A 59 7.14 1.36 -7.89
C PRO A 59 8.23 2.32 -7.39
N ARG A 60 9.33 1.74 -6.91
CA ARG A 60 10.60 2.43 -6.64
C ARG A 60 11.56 2.12 -7.77
N PHE A 61 12.18 3.14 -8.33
CA PHE A 61 13.11 3.03 -9.44
C PHE A 61 14.54 3.33 -8.99
N SER A 62 15.52 2.70 -9.60
CA SER A 62 16.93 3.08 -9.49
C SER A 62 17.18 4.41 -10.22
N ASN A 63 18.39 4.97 -10.05
CA ASN A 63 18.84 6.13 -10.81
C ASN A 63 18.85 5.90 -12.34
N GLU A 64 18.90 4.63 -12.76
CA GLU A 64 18.88 4.20 -14.16
C GLU A 64 17.45 3.98 -14.68
N GLY A 65 16.42 4.25 -13.86
CA GLY A 65 15.01 4.09 -14.23
C GLY A 65 14.50 2.65 -14.19
N ILE A 66 15.25 1.73 -13.58
CA ILE A 66 14.89 0.31 -13.45
C ILE A 66 14.02 0.13 -12.20
N PRO A 67 12.86 -0.56 -12.26
CA PRO A 67 12.11 -0.90 -11.05
C PRO A 67 12.95 -1.78 -10.12
N VAL A 68 13.10 -1.37 -8.87
CA VAL A 68 13.93 -2.05 -7.87
C VAL A 68 13.17 -2.38 -6.58
N GLY A 69 11.88 -2.08 -6.50
CA GLY A 69 11.10 -2.28 -5.28
C GLY A 69 9.80 -1.51 -5.29
N HIS A 70 9.19 -1.42 -4.11
CA HIS A 70 8.00 -0.59 -3.87
C HIS A 70 8.32 0.50 -2.85
N SER A 71 7.71 1.67 -3.01
CA SER A 71 7.66 2.72 -2.00
C SER A 71 6.24 2.81 -1.44
N TRP A 72 6.11 2.94 -0.12
CA TRP A 72 4.85 2.92 0.60
C TRP A 72 4.73 4.19 1.45
N ALA A 73 3.77 5.06 1.11
CA ALA A 73 3.40 6.19 1.94
C ALA A 73 2.27 5.76 2.89
N ILE A 74 2.51 5.78 4.19
CA ILE A 74 1.62 5.24 5.22
C ILE A 74 1.24 6.33 6.21
N GLU A 75 -0.06 6.56 6.38
CA GLU A 75 -0.63 7.40 7.43
C GLU A 75 -1.14 6.51 8.56
N VAL A 76 -0.75 6.82 9.79
CA VAL A 76 -1.20 6.13 11.01
C VAL A 76 -2.04 7.07 11.87
N SER A 77 -2.89 6.51 12.72
CA SER A 77 -3.78 7.29 13.60
C SER A 77 -3.02 7.85 14.83
N GLY A 78 -3.30 9.10 15.23
CA GLY A 78 -2.53 9.96 16.12
C GLY A 78 -2.35 9.57 17.59
N ASN A 79 -2.62 8.33 17.98
CA ASN A 79 -2.36 7.86 19.34
C ASN A 79 -0.96 7.24 19.51
N THR A 80 -0.19 7.06 18.43
CA THR A 80 1.12 6.39 18.48
C THR A 80 2.25 7.31 18.06
N MET A 81 3.27 7.45 18.91
CA MET A 81 4.52 8.17 18.60
C MET A 81 5.32 7.37 17.56
N ILE A 82 5.30 7.80 16.30
CA ILE A 82 6.11 7.20 15.22
C ILE A 82 7.62 7.33 15.50
N SER A 83 8.03 8.33 16.29
CA SER A 83 9.44 8.62 16.60
C SER A 83 10.18 7.45 17.24
N ASP A 84 9.47 6.56 17.93
CA ASP A 84 10.06 5.44 18.65
C ASP A 84 9.98 4.12 17.85
N VAL A 85 9.40 4.17 16.64
CA VAL A 85 9.21 3.00 15.79
C VAL A 85 10.37 2.87 14.80
N SER A 86 10.99 1.68 14.77
CA SER A 86 12.00 1.35 13.76
C SER A 86 11.35 1.23 12.38
N ILE A 87 11.63 2.20 11.50
CA ILE A 87 11.17 2.18 10.10
C ILE A 87 11.66 0.91 9.38
N GLU A 88 12.91 0.50 9.63
CA GLU A 88 13.45 -0.75 9.08
C GLU A 88 12.67 -1.97 9.62
N GLY A 89 12.31 -1.96 10.90
CA GLY A 89 11.45 -2.98 11.51
C GLY A 89 10.11 -3.09 10.78
N VAL A 90 9.43 -1.96 10.55
CA VAL A 90 8.14 -1.92 9.83
C VAL A 90 8.31 -2.40 8.39
N SER A 91 9.38 -1.98 7.71
CA SER A 91 9.73 -2.45 6.36
C SER A 91 9.92 -3.98 6.32
N ASN A 92 10.63 -4.55 7.29
CA ASN A 92 10.85 -6.00 7.36
C ASN A 92 9.55 -6.76 7.66
N ALA A 93 8.71 -6.25 8.56
CA ALA A 93 7.40 -6.83 8.86
C ALA A 93 6.47 -6.77 7.64
N LEU A 94 6.48 -5.65 6.91
CA LEU A 94 5.72 -5.50 5.68
C LEU A 94 6.20 -6.48 4.59
N ASP A 95 7.51 -6.61 4.39
CA ASP A 95 8.07 -7.58 3.43
C ASP A 95 7.61 -9.02 3.75
N LEU A 96 7.62 -9.39 5.04
CA LEU A 96 7.18 -10.69 5.50
C LEU A 96 5.68 -10.93 5.23
N GLU A 97 4.82 -9.97 5.54
CA GLU A 97 3.38 -10.11 5.32
C GLU A 97 3.01 -10.09 3.82
N LEU A 98 3.75 -9.35 2.99
CA LEU A 98 3.62 -9.41 1.53
C LEU A 98 4.02 -10.79 1.00
N LYS A 99 5.15 -11.35 1.44
CA LYS A 99 5.58 -12.73 1.10
C LYS A 99 4.53 -13.78 1.48
N LYS A 100 3.91 -13.65 2.65
CA LYS A 100 2.85 -14.57 3.10
C LYS A 100 1.56 -14.45 2.27
N SER A 101 1.26 -13.26 1.77
CA SER A 101 -0.02 -12.98 1.11
C SER A 101 0.02 -13.10 -0.43
N ASN A 102 1.21 -13.06 -1.03
CA ASN A 102 1.40 -13.16 -2.47
C ASN A 102 2.65 -14.01 -2.81
N SER A 103 2.42 -15.16 -3.46
CA SER A 103 3.47 -16.11 -3.83
C SER A 103 4.43 -15.56 -4.88
N ASP A 104 3.93 -14.81 -5.86
CA ASP A 104 4.78 -14.24 -6.90
C ASP A 104 5.71 -13.18 -6.30
N TYR A 105 5.18 -12.29 -5.44
CA TYR A 105 5.99 -11.37 -4.64
C TYR A 105 7.06 -12.13 -3.85
N SER A 106 6.70 -13.25 -3.22
CA SER A 106 7.66 -14.07 -2.47
C SER A 106 8.82 -14.54 -3.34
N VAL A 107 8.53 -15.12 -4.52
CA VAL A 107 9.56 -15.59 -5.45
C VAL A 107 10.45 -14.43 -5.92
N LYS A 108 9.88 -13.26 -6.25
CA LYS A 108 10.68 -12.09 -6.67
C LYS A 108 11.56 -11.51 -5.56
N ARG A 109 11.26 -11.80 -4.30
CA ARG A 109 11.98 -11.33 -3.11
C ARG A 109 12.97 -12.34 -2.51
N GLU A 110 13.11 -13.54 -3.07
CA GLU A 110 14.01 -14.59 -2.51
C GLU A 110 15.49 -14.21 -2.57
N SER A 111 15.94 -13.52 -3.62
CA SER A 111 17.35 -13.23 -3.86
C SER A 111 17.73 -11.75 -3.74
N ASP A 112 16.79 -10.88 -3.35
CA ASP A 112 16.90 -9.40 -3.36
C ASP A 112 17.29 -8.78 -4.72
N PHE A 113 17.50 -9.58 -5.77
CA PHE A 113 17.99 -9.15 -7.08
C PHE A 113 16.87 -8.61 -7.98
N ILE A 114 15.70 -9.26 -7.96
CA ILE A 114 14.59 -8.91 -8.86
C ILE A 114 13.72 -7.81 -8.26
N LEU A 115 13.48 -7.88 -6.96
CA LEU A 115 12.72 -6.89 -6.22
C LEU A 115 13.43 -6.66 -4.89
N GLY A 116 13.75 -5.42 -4.56
CA GLY A 116 14.32 -5.06 -3.26
C GLY A 116 13.26 -4.95 -2.17
N LYS A 117 13.71 -4.76 -0.92
CA LYS A 117 12.81 -4.53 0.21
C LYS A 117 11.89 -3.32 -0.03
N PRO A 118 10.65 -3.36 0.52
CA PRO A 118 9.74 -2.24 0.44
C PRO A 118 10.29 -1.05 1.22
N GLU A 119 10.26 0.14 0.63
CA GLU A 119 10.58 1.39 1.31
C GLU A 119 9.33 1.91 2.02
N VAL A 120 9.40 2.10 3.34
CA VAL A 120 8.30 2.62 4.16
C VAL A 120 8.55 4.08 4.49
N ILE A 121 7.57 4.93 4.20
CA ILE A 121 7.59 6.37 4.47
C ILE A 121 6.33 6.72 5.25
N PHE A 122 6.48 7.08 6.52
CA PHE A 122 5.36 7.60 7.30
C PHE A 122 5.05 9.04 6.90
N VAL A 123 3.78 9.29 6.59
CA VAL A 123 3.27 10.65 6.38
C VAL A 123 2.52 11.12 7.62
N LYS A 124 2.43 12.43 7.80
CA LYS A 124 1.71 13.02 8.93
C LYS A 124 0.22 12.70 8.84
N GLU A 125 -0.43 12.57 9.99
CA GLU A 125 -1.88 12.47 10.04
C GLU A 125 -2.54 13.67 9.32
N GLY A 126 -3.54 13.39 8.48
CA GLY A 126 -4.24 14.35 7.64
C GLY A 126 -3.62 14.56 6.25
N SER A 127 -2.48 13.94 5.93
CA SER A 127 -1.80 14.12 4.63
C SER A 127 -2.68 13.68 3.46
N PHE A 128 -3.35 12.53 3.58
CA PHE A 128 -4.23 12.03 2.52
C PHE A 128 -5.52 12.86 2.38
N GLU A 129 -6.03 13.41 3.48
CA GLU A 129 -7.18 14.32 3.48
C GLU A 129 -6.85 15.63 2.76
N VAL A 130 -5.71 16.24 3.08
CA VAL A 130 -5.25 17.46 2.41
C VAL A 130 -4.93 17.18 0.94
N TRP A 131 -4.38 16.02 0.60
CA TRP A 131 -4.21 15.60 -0.79
C TRP A 131 -5.55 15.55 -1.54
N LEU A 132 -6.58 14.93 -0.96
CA LEU A 132 -7.94 14.89 -1.54
C LEU A 132 -8.51 16.31 -1.72
N LYS A 133 -8.28 17.20 -0.75
CA LYS A 133 -8.68 18.62 -0.82
C LYS A 133 -8.02 19.33 -1.99
N ASN A 134 -6.70 19.17 -2.16
CA ASN A 134 -5.96 19.78 -3.26
C ASN A 134 -6.42 19.28 -4.64
N LYS A 135 -7.03 18.10 -4.71
CA LYS A 135 -7.63 17.54 -5.93
C LYS A 135 -9.07 17.98 -6.18
N ASN A 136 -9.64 18.86 -5.35
CA ASN A 136 -11.08 19.19 -5.33
C ASN A 136 -11.97 17.93 -5.18
N LYS A 137 -11.46 16.93 -4.46
CA LYS A 137 -12.12 15.65 -4.18
C LYS A 137 -12.45 15.47 -2.70
N LEU A 138 -12.39 16.56 -1.93
CA LEU A 138 -12.79 16.58 -0.53
C LEU A 138 -14.32 16.67 -0.45
N GLY A 139 -14.94 15.64 0.13
CA GLY A 139 -16.38 15.42 0.07
C GLY A 139 -16.78 14.60 -1.17
N GLY A 140 -17.59 13.55 -0.96
CA GLY A 140 -17.98 12.57 -1.97
C GLY A 140 -17.31 11.20 -1.81
N GLN A 141 -17.73 10.20 -2.59
CA GLN A 141 -17.23 8.82 -2.53
C GLN A 141 -15.88 8.63 -3.28
N HIS A 142 -14.98 9.62 -3.19
CA HIS A 142 -13.68 9.58 -3.86
C HIS A 142 -12.71 8.70 -3.05
N LYS A 143 -12.37 7.54 -3.62
CA LYS A 143 -11.40 6.62 -3.02
C LYS A 143 -9.97 7.01 -3.37
N ILE A 144 -9.08 6.93 -2.40
CA ILE A 144 -7.63 7.03 -2.61
C ILE A 144 -7.15 5.71 -3.24
N PRO A 145 -6.43 5.76 -4.38
CA PRO A 145 -5.83 4.57 -4.95
C PRO A 145 -4.76 4.00 -4.03
N ARG A 146 -4.98 2.78 -3.53
CA ARG A 146 -4.06 2.10 -2.61
C ARG A 146 -2.76 1.68 -3.32
N LEU A 147 -2.88 1.23 -4.56
CA LEU A 147 -1.78 0.75 -5.39
C LEU A 147 -1.81 1.44 -6.76
N SER A 148 -0.64 1.84 -7.25
CA SER A 148 -0.48 2.50 -8.55
C SER A 148 0.80 2.03 -9.23
N ASN A 149 0.75 1.72 -10.53
CA ASN A 149 1.95 1.45 -11.33
C ASN A 149 2.73 2.72 -11.71
N SER A 150 2.23 3.90 -11.34
CA SER A 150 2.92 5.18 -11.48
C SER A 150 3.19 5.82 -10.13
N ARG A 151 4.30 6.56 -10.00
CA ARG A 151 4.65 7.27 -8.77
C ARG A 151 3.84 8.55 -8.52
N GLY A 152 3.05 9.03 -9.50
CA GLY A 152 2.40 10.35 -9.42
C GLY A 152 1.62 10.59 -8.13
N ILE A 153 0.76 9.65 -7.72
CA ILE A 153 -0.03 9.78 -6.49
C ILE A 153 0.86 9.76 -5.24
N LEU A 154 1.82 8.83 -5.18
CA LEU A 154 2.78 8.73 -4.08
C LEU A 154 3.55 10.04 -3.91
N GLU A 155 4.13 10.57 -4.98
CA GLU A 155 4.89 11.82 -4.96
C GLU A 155 4.03 13.02 -4.53
N GLU A 156 2.78 13.08 -4.97
CA GLU A 156 1.86 14.14 -4.57
C GLU A 156 1.54 14.07 -3.07
N VAL A 157 1.26 12.88 -2.53
CA VAL A 157 0.99 12.69 -1.10
C VAL A 157 2.22 13.05 -0.26
N LEU A 158 3.42 12.65 -0.69
CA LEU A 158 4.67 12.94 0.02
C LEU A 158 4.99 14.44 0.07
N ARG A 159 4.47 15.25 -0.87
CA ARG A 159 4.64 16.71 -0.89
C ARG A 159 3.61 17.46 -0.03
N VAL A 160 2.58 16.78 0.44
CA VAL A 160 1.54 17.41 1.25
C VAL A 160 2.07 17.68 2.66
N ILE A 161 1.86 18.91 3.11
CA ILE A 161 2.12 19.32 4.48
C ILE A 161 0.75 19.59 5.11
N PRO A 162 0.24 18.70 5.99
CA PRO A 162 -1.00 18.99 6.70
C PRO A 162 -0.81 20.19 7.62
N ASN A 163 -1.81 21.08 7.65
CA ASN A 163 -1.83 22.21 8.57
C ASN A 163 -2.01 21.68 10.00
N ARG A 164 -1.21 22.23 10.93
CA ARG A 164 -1.29 21.93 12.36
C ARG A 164 -2.64 22.33 12.95
#